data_AF-A0A919H5U6-F1
#
_entry.id   AF-A0A919H5U6-F1
#
_cell.length_a   1.000
_cell.length_b   1.000
_cell.length_c   1.000
_cell.angle_alpha   90.00
_cell.angle_beta   90.00
_cell.angle_gamma   90.00
#
_symmetry.space_group_name_H-M   'P 1'
#
loop_
_entity.id
_entity.type
_entity.pdbx_description
1 polymer ?
#
loop_
_entity_poly.entity_id
_entity_poly.type
_entity_poly.pdbx_seq_one_letter_code
_entity_poly.pdbx_strand_id
1 'polypeptide(L)'
;MTGASAQSAPAEPAHDTVEMPAVTDGLATQAAASADATRQTADTYATRAVQNTALSQAVKEAKKSRADAEKKAEAKKKAAAARKAAEARASRSAPRTTLSTKSTAAEVPLPGGNVGSVLAFLNSQVGDAYVMGGTGPNSWDCSGLVQAAFKQAGVNLPRTSQDQSTAGTQVPVSSAQPGDILYWGGAGSAYHVGVYIGGGKYLDAANPSKGVVVQDLSGYPASGAVRVL
;
A
#
# COMPACT_ATOMS: atom_id res chain seq x y z
N MET A 1 -104.94 -67.38 33.17
CA MET A 1 -105.08 -67.50 31.70
C MET A 1 -104.05 -66.55 31.10
N THR A 2 -102.83 -67.00 30.78
CA THR A 2 -102.37 -67.60 29.50
C THR A 2 -102.50 -66.67 28.30
N GLY A 3 -101.36 -66.31 27.68
CA GLY A 3 -101.29 -65.79 26.31
C GLY A 3 -100.13 -64.82 26.06
N ALA A 4 -99.05 -65.30 25.44
CA ALA A 4 -97.84 -64.57 25.07
C ALA A 4 -97.83 -64.07 23.61
N SER A 5 -96.97 -63.09 23.29
CA SER A 5 -96.23 -62.78 22.02
C SER A 5 -96.04 -61.25 21.92
N ALA A 6 -94.91 -60.63 21.56
CA ALA A 6 -93.65 -61.08 20.97
C ALA A 6 -92.48 -60.09 21.28
N GLN A 7 -91.25 -60.59 21.13
CA GLN A 7 -89.94 -59.92 21.23
C GLN A 7 -89.77 -58.63 20.41
N SER A 8 -88.91 -57.73 20.91
CA SER A 8 -87.87 -57.02 20.15
C SER A 8 -86.80 -56.45 21.10
N ALA A 9 -85.57 -56.97 21.01
CA ALA A 9 -84.32 -56.27 21.35
C ALA A 9 -83.65 -55.92 20.01
N PRO A 10 -82.95 -54.77 19.84
CA PRO A 10 -81.55 -54.61 20.26
C PRO A 10 -81.24 -53.12 20.61
N ALA A 11 -80.05 -52.55 20.80
CA ALA A 11 -78.66 -52.90 20.59
C ALA A 11 -77.81 -52.03 21.56
N GLU A 12 -76.66 -52.54 21.99
CA GLU A 12 -75.62 -51.72 22.66
C GLU A 12 -75.16 -50.58 21.73
N PRO A 13 -74.87 -49.37 22.24
CA PRO A 13 -74.27 -48.33 21.42
C PRO A 13 -72.85 -48.74 21.01
N ALA A 14 -72.62 -48.71 19.71
CA ALA A 14 -71.38 -49.09 19.05
C ALA A 14 -70.15 -48.35 19.60
N HIS A 15 -69.04 -49.09 19.71
CA HIS A 15 -67.71 -48.52 19.94
C HIS A 15 -67.37 -47.52 18.83
N ASP A 16 -67.00 -46.31 19.24
CA ASP A 16 -66.53 -45.26 18.35
C ASP A 16 -65.22 -45.72 17.69
N THR A 17 -65.28 -46.06 16.41
CA THR A 17 -64.07 -46.38 15.63
C THR A 17 -63.40 -45.07 15.31
N VAL A 18 -62.32 -44.76 16.03
CA VAL A 18 -61.45 -43.62 15.72
C VAL A 18 -60.76 -43.92 14.39
N GLU A 19 -61.27 -43.36 13.29
CA GLU A 19 -60.58 -43.36 12.00
C GLU A 19 -59.25 -42.59 12.13
N MET A 20 -58.15 -43.23 11.73
CA MET A 20 -56.87 -42.54 11.61
C MET A 20 -56.94 -41.52 10.47
N PRO A 21 -56.53 -40.25 10.69
CA PRO A 21 -56.61 -39.22 9.67
C PRO A 21 -55.70 -39.57 8.47
N ALA A 22 -56.23 -39.43 7.26
CA ALA A 22 -55.48 -39.62 6.02
C ALA A 22 -54.32 -38.62 5.91
N VAL A 23 -53.10 -39.13 6.09
CA VAL A 23 -51.84 -38.39 6.06
C VAL A 23 -51.37 -38.29 4.60
N THR A 24 -51.85 -37.34 3.79
CA THR A 24 -51.38 -37.26 2.38
C THR A 24 -50.97 -35.88 1.90
N ASP A 25 -51.79 -34.83 2.01
CA ASP A 25 -51.46 -33.52 1.39
C ASP A 25 -50.84 -32.50 2.35
N GLY A 26 -51.27 -32.48 3.62
CA GLY A 26 -50.72 -31.57 4.63
C GLY A 26 -49.27 -31.90 4.98
N LEU A 27 -48.93 -33.18 5.07
CA LEU A 27 -47.57 -33.63 5.37
C LEU A 27 -46.62 -33.39 4.19
N ALA A 28 -47.07 -33.60 2.94
CA ALA A 28 -46.27 -33.32 1.76
C ALA A 28 -45.97 -31.82 1.61
N THR A 29 -46.96 -30.96 1.87
CA THR A 29 -46.80 -29.50 1.87
C THR A 29 -45.85 -29.06 2.99
N GLN A 30 -45.97 -29.65 4.18
CA GLN A 30 -45.08 -29.35 5.31
C GLN A 30 -43.64 -29.82 5.07
N ALA A 31 -43.46 -30.98 4.43
CA ALA A 31 -42.17 -31.50 4.01
C ALA A 31 -41.52 -30.58 2.95
N ALA A 32 -42.27 -30.15 1.93
CA ALA A 32 -41.79 -29.20 0.93
C ALA A 32 -41.38 -27.85 1.55
N ALA A 33 -42.24 -27.29 2.41
CA ALA A 33 -41.94 -26.05 3.12
C ALA A 33 -40.69 -26.16 4.01
N SER A 34 -40.48 -27.33 4.64
CA SER A 34 -39.27 -27.59 5.46
C SER A 34 -37.99 -27.72 4.61
N ALA A 35 -38.08 -28.29 3.40
CA ALA A 35 -36.96 -28.39 2.47
C ALA A 35 -36.56 -27.02 1.93
N ASP A 36 -37.54 -26.18 1.58
CA ASP A 36 -37.30 -24.82 1.11
C ASP A 36 -36.78 -23.91 2.22
N ALA A 37 -37.30 -24.05 3.46
CA ALA A 37 -36.72 -23.39 4.62
C ALA A 37 -35.26 -23.81 4.83
N THR A 38 -34.93 -25.09 4.68
CA THR A 38 -33.55 -25.60 4.82
C THR A 38 -32.63 -25.03 3.74
N ARG A 39 -33.07 -24.97 2.48
CA ARG A 39 -32.32 -24.37 1.36
C ARG A 39 -32.07 -22.88 1.58
N GLN A 40 -33.11 -22.11 1.94
CA GLN A 40 -32.97 -20.68 2.23
C GLN A 40 -32.00 -20.43 3.39
N THR A 41 -32.02 -21.29 4.41
CA THR A 41 -31.09 -21.17 5.53
C THR A 41 -29.65 -21.43 5.05
N ALA A 42 -29.42 -22.46 4.23
CA ALA A 42 -28.12 -22.77 3.66
C ALA A 42 -27.57 -21.63 2.77
N ASP A 43 -28.40 -21.04 1.89
CA ASP A 43 -28.02 -19.92 1.03
C ASP A 43 -27.70 -18.65 1.83
N THR A 44 -28.45 -18.43 2.92
CA THR A 44 -28.19 -17.32 3.84
C THR A 44 -26.85 -17.50 4.55
N TYR A 45 -26.51 -18.72 5.00
CA TYR A 45 -25.20 -19.01 5.59
C TYR A 45 -24.06 -18.84 4.59
N ALA A 46 -24.22 -19.32 3.35
CA ALA A 46 -23.22 -19.16 2.30
C ALA A 46 -22.97 -17.68 1.97
N THR A 47 -24.04 -16.89 1.83
CA THR A 47 -23.95 -15.45 1.56
C THR A 47 -23.32 -14.70 2.73
N ARG A 48 -23.69 -15.04 3.97
CA ARG A 48 -23.09 -14.45 5.18
C ARG A 48 -21.60 -14.77 5.29
N ALA A 49 -21.17 -15.97 4.90
CA ALA A 49 -19.75 -16.34 4.91
C ALA A 49 -18.93 -15.53 3.89
N VAL A 50 -19.44 -15.34 2.68
CA VAL A 50 -18.81 -14.49 1.65
C VAL A 50 -18.76 -13.02 2.11
N GLN A 51 -19.86 -12.50 2.66
CA GLN A 51 -19.93 -11.13 3.15
C GLN A 51 -18.99 -10.88 4.33
N ASN A 52 -18.90 -11.82 5.29
CA ASN A 52 -17.97 -11.73 6.41
C ASN A 52 -16.51 -11.72 5.95
N THR A 53 -16.18 -12.51 4.91
CA THR A 53 -14.83 -12.55 4.35
C THR A 53 -14.49 -11.21 3.69
N ALA A 54 -15.38 -10.68 2.85
CA ALA A 54 -15.22 -9.38 2.21
C ALA A 54 -15.11 -8.23 3.23
N LEU A 55 -15.96 -8.23 4.27
CA LEU A 55 -15.88 -7.27 5.37
C LEU A 55 -14.57 -7.39 6.16
N SER A 56 -14.09 -8.60 6.42
CA SER A 56 -12.82 -8.80 7.13
C SER A 56 -11.61 -8.27 6.35
N GLN A 57 -11.62 -8.43 5.02
CA GLN A 57 -10.59 -7.89 4.12
C GLN A 57 -10.68 -6.36 4.04
N ALA A 58 -11.89 -5.81 3.86
CA ALA A 58 -12.11 -4.37 3.85
C ALA A 58 -11.73 -3.72 5.18
N VAL A 59 -12.03 -4.35 6.31
CA VAL A 59 -11.63 -3.87 7.64
C VAL A 59 -10.11 -3.94 7.84
N LYS A 60 -9.43 -4.97 7.32
CA LYS A 60 -7.95 -5.04 7.36
C LYS A 60 -7.32 -3.92 6.54
N GLU A 61 -7.80 -3.68 5.33
CA GLU A 61 -7.29 -2.61 4.46
C GLU A 61 -7.62 -1.21 5.01
N ALA A 62 -8.81 -1.04 5.58
CA ALA A 62 -9.21 0.20 6.26
C ALA A 62 -8.40 0.44 7.54
N LYS A 63 -8.07 -0.60 8.32
CA LYS A 63 -7.17 -0.46 9.48
C LYS A 63 -5.75 -0.12 9.08
N LYS A 64 -5.23 -0.71 7.98
CA LYS A 64 -3.89 -0.40 7.46
C LYS A 64 -3.80 1.05 6.98
N SER A 65 -4.75 1.48 6.14
CA SER A 65 -4.81 2.86 5.64
C SER A 65 -5.06 3.89 6.75
N ARG A 66 -5.86 3.56 7.77
CA ARG A 66 -6.06 4.42 8.95
C ARG A 66 -4.80 4.51 9.82
N ALA A 67 -4.07 3.41 10.04
CA ALA A 67 -2.81 3.42 10.78
C ALA A 67 -1.74 4.26 10.06
N ASP A 68 -1.71 4.20 8.73
CA ASP A 68 -0.82 5.01 7.91
C ASP A 68 -1.22 6.50 7.94
N ALA A 69 -2.54 6.80 7.91
CA ALA A 69 -3.06 8.16 8.03
C ALA A 69 -2.81 8.78 9.42
N GLU A 70 -2.99 8.01 10.50
CA GLU A 70 -2.75 8.45 11.88
C GLU A 70 -1.25 8.69 12.13
N LYS A 71 -0.36 7.83 11.61
CA LYS A 71 1.10 8.09 11.63
C LYS A 71 1.48 9.35 10.85
N LYS A 72 0.83 9.59 9.71
CA LYS A 72 1.06 10.78 8.87
C LYS A 72 0.52 12.05 9.54
N ALA A 73 -0.56 11.96 10.31
CA ALA A 73 -1.12 13.07 11.08
C ALA A 73 -0.26 13.42 12.30
N GLU A 74 0.24 12.42 13.03
CA GLU A 74 1.14 12.60 14.18
C GLU A 74 2.49 13.20 13.75
N ALA A 75 3.03 12.75 12.60
CA ALA A 75 4.24 13.30 12.00
C ALA A 75 4.05 14.77 11.55
N LYS A 76 2.89 15.11 10.98
CA LYS A 76 2.55 16.50 10.61
C LYS A 76 2.45 17.42 11.84
N LYS A 77 1.87 16.96 12.95
CA LYS A 77 1.82 17.76 14.20
C LYS A 77 3.20 18.02 14.78
N LYS A 78 4.09 17.02 14.80
CA LYS A 78 5.47 17.19 15.28
C LYS A 78 6.32 18.06 14.34
N ALA A 79 6.11 17.96 13.03
CA ALA A 79 6.76 18.83 12.04
C ALA A 79 6.32 20.30 12.13
N ALA A 80 5.05 20.57 12.45
CA ALA A 80 4.55 21.93 12.67
C ALA A 80 5.16 22.59 13.93
N ALA A 81 5.38 21.82 14.99
CA ALA A 81 6.07 22.29 16.19
C ALA A 81 7.54 22.62 15.93
N ALA A 82 8.25 21.80 15.12
CA ALA A 82 9.64 22.05 14.75
C ALA A 82 9.80 23.26 13.80
N ARG A 83 8.87 23.46 12.85
CA ARG A 83 8.86 24.66 11.99
C ARG A 83 8.74 25.96 12.78
N LYS A 84 7.84 26.02 13.77
CA LYS A 84 7.71 27.20 14.65
C LYS A 84 8.99 27.51 15.44
N ALA A 85 9.74 26.48 15.84
CA ALA A 85 11.02 26.66 16.55
C ALA A 85 12.16 27.13 15.62
N ALA A 86 12.15 26.72 14.35
CA ALA A 86 13.16 27.10 13.36
C ALA A 86 12.93 28.52 12.80
N GLU A 87 11.67 28.92 12.61
CA GLU A 87 11.31 30.25 12.13
C GLU A 87 11.72 31.36 13.12
N ALA A 88 11.64 31.09 14.43
CA ALA A 88 12.16 31.98 15.47
C ALA A 88 13.71 32.09 15.47
N ARG A 89 14.44 31.13 14.88
CA ARG A 89 15.91 31.18 14.75
C ARG A 89 16.36 31.90 13.48
N ALA A 90 15.55 31.88 12.42
CA ALA A 90 15.87 32.50 11.14
C ALA A 90 15.78 34.04 11.15
N SER A 91 14.99 34.64 12.04
CA SER A 91 14.87 36.11 12.16
C SER A 91 16.09 36.81 12.78
N ARG A 92 17.20 36.09 13.04
CA ARG A 92 18.32 36.58 13.85
C ARG A 92 19.70 36.60 13.16
N SER A 93 19.80 36.45 11.84
CA SER A 93 21.10 36.58 11.15
C SER A 93 20.98 37.33 9.82
N ALA A 94 21.49 38.56 9.85
CA ALA A 94 21.75 39.43 8.70
C ALA A 94 22.86 38.86 7.79
N PRO A 95 22.96 39.28 6.51
CA PRO A 95 23.78 38.61 5.51
C PRO A 95 25.27 38.97 5.66
N ARG A 96 26.15 37.98 5.54
CA ARG A 96 27.61 38.20 5.46
C ARG A 96 28.14 37.86 4.08
N THR A 97 28.84 38.85 3.56
CA THR A 97 29.50 39.07 2.27
C THR A 97 30.27 37.86 1.71
N THR A 98 30.18 37.75 0.38
CA THR A 98 30.94 36.87 -0.52
C THR A 98 32.45 37.05 -0.41
N LEU A 99 33.20 35.96 -0.25
CA LEU A 99 34.60 35.91 -0.68
C LEU A 99 34.92 34.57 -1.35
N SER A 100 35.37 34.71 -2.59
CA SER A 100 35.99 33.70 -3.44
C SER A 100 37.38 33.36 -2.91
N THR A 101 37.66 32.08 -2.65
CA THR A 101 39.02 31.54 -2.58
C THR A 101 39.07 30.14 -3.15
N LYS A 102 39.84 30.01 -4.23
CA LYS A 102 40.25 28.79 -4.94
C LYS A 102 41.11 27.93 -4.01
N SER A 103 40.73 26.67 -3.78
CA SER A 103 41.63 25.64 -3.26
C SER A 103 41.24 24.28 -3.83
N THR A 104 42.28 23.57 -4.29
CA THR A 104 42.28 22.28 -4.98
C THR A 104 42.00 21.12 -4.02
N ALA A 105 40.96 20.33 -4.28
CA ALA A 105 40.75 19.01 -3.70
C ALA A 105 39.98 18.12 -4.69
N ALA A 106 40.68 17.09 -5.19
CA ALA A 106 40.22 15.89 -5.92
C ALA A 106 38.86 15.98 -6.63
N GLU A 107 38.91 16.48 -7.86
CA GLU A 107 37.81 16.49 -8.82
C GLU A 107 37.64 15.07 -9.40
N VAL A 108 36.57 14.39 -8.99
CA VAL A 108 35.99 13.35 -9.85
C VAL A 108 35.51 14.09 -11.11
N PRO A 109 35.99 13.74 -12.32
CA PRO A 109 35.61 14.45 -13.53
C PRO A 109 34.09 14.41 -13.69
N LEU A 110 33.42 15.54 -13.49
CA LEU A 110 32.01 15.71 -13.82
C LEU A 110 31.93 15.71 -15.37
N PRO A 111 31.26 14.75 -16.01
CA PRO A 111 30.97 14.87 -17.42
C PRO A 111 30.12 16.14 -17.61
N GLY A 112 30.68 17.13 -18.32
CA GLY A 112 30.00 18.37 -18.66
C GLY A 112 28.73 18.06 -19.44
N GLY A 113 27.59 18.38 -18.86
CA GLY A 113 26.27 18.01 -19.38
C GLY A 113 25.35 17.56 -18.24
N ASN A 114 24.06 17.49 -18.56
CA ASN A 114 22.90 17.15 -17.73
C ASN A 114 23.15 16.28 -16.47
N VAL A 115 24.04 15.29 -16.52
CA VAL A 115 24.42 14.44 -15.36
C VAL A 115 25.02 15.24 -14.20
N GLY A 116 25.91 16.19 -14.47
CA GLY A 116 26.56 16.99 -13.41
C GLY A 116 25.54 17.76 -12.56
N SER A 117 24.48 18.29 -13.17
CA SER A 117 23.38 18.97 -12.49
C SER A 117 22.58 18.03 -11.58
N VAL A 118 22.35 16.79 -12.02
CA VAL A 118 21.67 15.75 -11.21
C VAL A 118 22.50 15.46 -9.96
N LEU A 119 23.79 15.19 -10.13
CA LEU A 119 24.68 14.83 -9.02
C LEU A 119 24.88 16.00 -8.04
N ALA A 120 25.02 17.22 -8.54
CA ALA A 120 25.14 18.42 -7.71
C ALA A 120 23.90 18.63 -6.82
N PHE A 121 22.71 18.46 -7.39
CA PHE A 121 21.45 18.54 -6.64
C PHE A 121 21.34 17.44 -5.60
N LEU A 122 21.62 16.19 -5.95
CA LEU A 122 21.55 15.08 -5.00
C LEU A 122 22.49 15.32 -3.81
N ASN A 123 23.70 15.80 -4.08
CA ASN A 123 24.68 16.11 -3.04
C ASN A 123 24.22 17.24 -2.11
N SER A 124 23.50 18.26 -2.61
CA SER A 124 22.97 19.33 -1.76
C SER A 124 21.83 18.88 -0.85
N GLN A 125 21.18 17.75 -1.15
CA GLN A 125 20.10 17.20 -0.33
C GLN A 125 20.59 16.17 0.70
N VAL A 126 21.87 15.81 0.72
CA VAL A 126 22.40 14.86 1.71
C VAL A 126 22.15 15.39 3.12
N GLY A 127 21.55 14.55 3.97
CA GLY A 127 21.12 14.90 5.32
C GLY A 127 19.66 15.36 5.43
N ASP A 128 18.98 15.62 4.32
CA ASP A 128 17.54 15.90 4.34
C ASP A 128 16.74 14.71 4.89
N ALA A 129 15.60 15.00 5.49
CA ALA A 129 14.75 13.96 6.08
C ALA A 129 14.07 13.10 5.00
N TYR A 130 13.92 11.80 5.27
CA TYR A 130 13.03 10.97 4.47
C TYR A 130 11.59 11.11 4.95
N VAL A 131 10.67 11.38 4.03
CA VAL A 131 9.22 11.38 4.29
C VAL A 131 8.53 10.66 3.15
N MET A 132 7.76 9.61 3.45
CA MET A 132 6.96 8.90 2.46
C MET A 132 6.04 9.87 1.69
N GLY A 133 6.17 9.93 0.37
CA GLY A 133 5.48 10.89 -0.49
C GLY A 133 6.15 12.26 -0.62
N GLY A 134 7.30 12.49 0.02
CA GLY A 134 7.99 13.78 0.04
C GLY A 134 8.56 14.18 -1.32
N THR A 135 8.42 15.46 -1.67
CA THR A 135 8.86 16.04 -2.96
C THR A 135 9.71 17.30 -2.76
N GLY A 136 10.34 17.45 -1.58
CA GLY A 136 11.23 18.54 -1.27
C GLY A 136 10.59 19.83 -0.76
N PRO A 137 11.40 20.91 -0.62
CA PRO A 137 12.86 20.86 -0.79
C PRO A 137 13.60 20.24 0.39
N ASN A 138 13.01 20.17 1.59
CA ASN A 138 13.72 19.77 2.82
C ASN A 138 13.43 18.32 3.27
N SER A 139 12.63 17.59 2.50
CA SER A 139 12.29 16.20 2.80
C SER A 139 11.84 15.46 1.55
N TRP A 140 12.28 14.22 1.41
CA TRP A 140 12.15 13.47 0.17
C TRP A 140 11.68 12.04 0.43
N ASP A 141 10.97 11.44 -0.51
CA ASP A 141 11.04 9.99 -0.68
C ASP A 141 11.98 9.63 -1.84
N CYS A 142 12.20 8.33 -2.04
CA CYS A 142 13.18 7.84 -3.01
C CYS A 142 12.92 8.37 -4.42
N SER A 143 11.73 8.13 -4.98
CA SER A 143 11.39 8.57 -6.32
C SER A 143 11.19 10.08 -6.44
N GLY A 144 10.79 10.77 -5.38
CA GLY A 144 10.66 12.23 -5.33
C GLY A 144 12.01 12.93 -5.40
N LEU A 145 13.03 12.40 -4.70
CA LEU A 145 14.41 12.89 -4.79
C LEU A 145 14.96 12.72 -6.22
N VAL A 146 14.85 11.51 -6.78
CA VAL A 146 15.33 11.19 -8.13
C VAL A 146 14.62 12.09 -9.16
N GLN A 147 13.29 12.24 -9.06
CA GLN A 147 12.53 13.11 -9.95
C GLN A 147 13.01 14.57 -9.90
N ALA A 148 13.24 15.12 -8.71
CA ALA A 148 13.70 16.49 -8.57
C ALA A 148 15.14 16.71 -9.06
N ALA A 149 16.00 15.70 -8.90
CA ALA A 149 17.38 15.73 -9.40
C ALA A 149 17.41 15.75 -10.94
N PHE A 150 16.67 14.85 -11.58
CA PHE A 150 16.57 14.79 -13.05
C PHE A 150 15.86 16.00 -13.65
N LYS A 151 14.98 16.66 -12.89
CA LYS A 151 14.39 17.94 -13.31
C LYS A 151 15.44 19.04 -13.49
N GLN A 152 16.55 19.02 -12.75
CA GLN A 152 17.67 19.97 -12.95
C GLN A 152 18.38 19.78 -14.30
N ALA A 153 18.23 18.60 -14.89
CA ALA A 153 18.70 18.25 -16.22
C ALA A 153 17.61 18.43 -17.31
N GLY A 154 16.45 19.00 -16.96
CA GLY A 154 15.32 19.15 -17.89
C GLY A 154 14.55 17.86 -18.17
N VAL A 155 14.81 16.77 -17.44
CA VAL A 155 14.12 15.49 -17.60
C VAL A 155 12.95 15.37 -16.63
N ASN A 156 11.75 15.15 -17.17
CA ASN A 156 10.55 14.91 -16.38
C ASN A 156 10.36 13.41 -16.16
N LEU A 157 10.75 12.93 -14.98
CA LEU A 157 10.51 11.55 -14.57
C LEU A 157 9.09 11.36 -14.00
N PRO A 158 8.50 10.16 -14.12
CA PRO A 158 7.26 9.82 -13.42
C PRO A 158 7.46 9.83 -11.90
N ARG A 159 6.36 9.94 -11.12
CA ARG A 159 6.43 10.14 -9.67
C ARG A 159 6.84 8.88 -8.89
N THR A 160 6.58 7.71 -9.44
CA THR A 160 6.70 6.43 -8.73
C THR A 160 8.01 5.72 -9.06
N SER A 161 8.53 4.92 -8.13
CA SER A 161 9.74 4.11 -8.36
C SER A 161 9.51 3.05 -9.44
N GLN A 162 8.29 2.52 -9.51
CA GLN A 162 7.87 1.53 -10.51
C GLN A 162 8.06 2.08 -11.91
N ASP A 163 7.47 3.24 -12.20
CA ASP A 163 7.55 3.85 -13.53
C ASP A 163 8.97 4.35 -13.84
N GLN A 164 9.69 4.85 -12.83
CA GLN A 164 11.08 5.30 -13.00
C GLN A 164 12.01 4.16 -13.38
N SER A 165 11.80 2.95 -12.86
CA SER A 165 12.62 1.77 -13.19
C SER A 165 12.56 1.35 -14.65
N THR A 166 11.61 1.89 -15.43
CA THR A 166 11.41 1.61 -16.86
C THR A 166 11.48 2.87 -17.73
N ALA A 167 11.86 4.02 -17.17
CA ALA A 167 11.75 5.32 -17.84
C ALA A 167 12.83 5.57 -18.93
N GLY A 168 13.75 4.63 -19.14
CA GLY A 168 14.87 4.78 -20.08
C GLY A 168 15.42 3.42 -20.54
N THR A 169 16.69 3.42 -20.96
CA THR A 169 17.35 2.22 -21.46
C THR A 169 17.85 1.36 -20.31
N GLN A 170 17.43 0.10 -20.26
CA GLN A 170 17.88 -0.84 -19.25
C GLN A 170 19.38 -1.12 -19.38
N VAL A 171 20.11 -1.06 -18.27
CA VAL A 171 21.55 -1.36 -18.24
C VAL A 171 21.88 -2.39 -17.13
N PRO A 172 22.85 -3.28 -17.35
CA PRO A 172 23.39 -4.11 -16.28
C PRO A 172 23.98 -3.23 -15.17
N VAL A 173 23.76 -3.58 -13.90
CA VAL A 173 24.29 -2.82 -12.75
C VAL A 173 25.83 -2.71 -12.80
N SER A 174 26.50 -3.75 -13.30
CA SER A 174 27.97 -3.75 -13.51
C SER A 174 28.45 -2.71 -14.52
N SER A 175 27.56 -2.24 -15.39
CA SER A 175 27.83 -1.23 -16.43
C SER A 175 27.21 0.13 -16.08
N ALA A 176 26.76 0.30 -14.83
CA ALA A 176 26.19 1.55 -14.36
C ALA A 176 27.23 2.69 -14.43
N GLN A 177 26.78 3.84 -14.90
CA GLN A 177 27.56 5.07 -15.01
C GLN A 177 26.96 6.14 -14.09
N PRO A 178 27.77 7.08 -13.56
CA PRO A 178 27.25 8.17 -12.75
C PRO A 178 26.07 8.86 -13.43
N GLY A 179 24.95 9.00 -12.72
CA GLY A 179 23.69 9.49 -13.25
C GLY A 179 22.68 8.41 -13.66
N ASP A 180 23.04 7.12 -13.71
CA ASP A 180 22.07 6.05 -13.93
C ASP A 180 21.15 5.90 -12.70
N ILE A 181 19.86 5.65 -12.94
CA ILE A 181 18.91 5.35 -11.88
C ILE A 181 19.05 3.87 -11.52
N LEU A 182 19.38 3.59 -10.28
CA LEU A 182 19.36 2.25 -9.71
C LEU A 182 17.98 1.96 -9.13
N TYR A 183 17.54 0.72 -9.20
CA TYR A 183 16.28 0.30 -8.61
C TYR A 183 16.40 -1.05 -7.88
N TRP A 184 15.52 -1.24 -6.88
CA TRP A 184 15.37 -2.48 -6.14
C TRP A 184 13.96 -3.05 -6.34
N GLY A 185 13.89 -4.36 -6.60
CA GLY A 185 12.67 -5.04 -7.06
C GLY A 185 12.73 -5.35 -8.56
N GLY A 186 11.59 -5.69 -9.16
CA GLY A 186 11.50 -5.91 -10.61
C GLY A 186 11.34 -4.60 -11.38
N ALA A 187 11.78 -4.56 -12.64
CA ALA A 187 11.43 -3.47 -13.54
C ALA A 187 9.89 -3.35 -13.64
N GLY A 188 9.35 -2.13 -13.53
CA GLY A 188 7.91 -1.86 -13.47
C GLY A 188 7.25 -2.21 -12.12
N SER A 189 8.01 -2.76 -11.17
CA SER A 189 7.53 -3.14 -9.83
C SER A 189 8.53 -2.76 -8.73
N ALA A 190 9.46 -1.86 -9.04
CA ALA A 190 10.49 -1.43 -8.11
C ALA A 190 9.88 -0.73 -6.90
N TYR A 191 10.30 -1.13 -5.70
CA TYR A 191 9.86 -0.54 -4.44
C TYR A 191 10.79 0.57 -3.94
N HIS A 192 11.99 0.71 -4.53
CA HIS A 192 12.97 1.72 -4.17
C HIS A 192 13.83 2.11 -5.37
N VAL A 193 14.30 3.35 -5.38
CA VAL A 193 15.17 3.92 -6.40
C VAL A 193 16.22 4.85 -5.78
N GLY A 194 17.36 4.95 -6.45
CA GLY A 194 18.45 5.88 -6.13
C GLY A 194 19.25 6.21 -7.38
N VAL A 195 20.23 7.09 -7.28
CA VAL A 195 21.10 7.44 -8.43
C VAL A 195 22.51 6.95 -8.17
N TYR A 196 23.09 6.25 -9.14
CA TYR A 196 24.48 5.84 -9.08
C TYR A 196 25.39 7.07 -9.19
N ILE A 197 26.36 7.19 -8.29
CA ILE A 197 27.27 8.33 -8.22
C ILE A 197 28.73 7.95 -8.55
N GLY A 198 28.96 6.70 -8.98
CA GLY A 198 30.29 6.17 -9.26
C GLY A 198 30.94 5.48 -8.06
N GLY A 199 32.06 4.80 -8.31
CA GLY A 199 32.87 4.17 -7.25
C GLY A 199 32.14 3.09 -6.44
N GLY A 200 31.14 2.43 -7.03
CA GLY A 200 30.31 1.45 -6.31
C GLY A 200 29.31 2.06 -5.33
N LYS A 201 29.04 3.37 -5.42
CA LYS A 201 28.16 4.09 -4.50
C LYS A 201 26.93 4.66 -5.19
N TYR A 202 25.89 4.87 -4.41
CA TYR A 202 24.65 5.50 -4.85
C TYR A 202 24.14 6.48 -3.79
N LEU A 203 23.26 7.39 -4.22
CA LEU A 203 22.62 8.36 -3.35
C LEU A 203 21.11 8.21 -3.48
N ASP A 204 20.44 8.09 -2.34
CA ASP A 204 19.01 7.88 -2.24
C ASP A 204 18.42 8.57 -1.00
N ALA A 205 17.10 8.76 -1.01
CA ALA A 205 16.35 8.99 0.21
C ALA A 205 15.99 7.61 0.79
N ALA A 206 16.75 7.14 1.78
CA ALA A 206 16.76 5.74 2.18
C ALA A 206 15.53 5.31 2.99
N ASN A 207 15.29 5.95 4.14
CA ASN A 207 14.17 5.65 5.05
C ASN A 207 14.09 6.70 6.17
N PRO A 208 13.01 6.75 6.98
CA PRO A 208 12.81 7.77 8.02
C PRO A 208 13.94 7.90 9.05
N SER A 209 14.73 6.85 9.28
CA SER A 209 15.82 6.86 10.26
C SER A 209 17.14 7.39 9.68
N LYS A 210 17.37 7.25 8.37
CA LYS A 210 18.62 7.66 7.70
C LYS A 210 18.51 8.95 6.90
N GLY A 211 17.34 9.25 6.35
CA GLY A 211 17.16 10.39 5.44
C GLY A 211 17.82 10.18 4.08
N VAL A 212 18.25 11.28 3.45
CA VAL A 212 19.01 11.30 2.20
C VAL A 212 20.49 11.06 2.50
N VAL A 213 21.07 10.01 1.91
CA VAL A 213 22.41 9.54 2.28
C VAL A 213 23.12 8.88 1.09
N VAL A 214 24.45 8.85 1.15
CA VAL A 214 25.28 8.07 0.24
C VAL A 214 25.48 6.67 0.82
N GLN A 215 25.24 5.64 0.00
CA GLN A 215 25.36 4.24 0.40
C GLN A 215 26.23 3.46 -0.59
N ASP A 216 26.72 2.30 -0.13
CA ASP A 216 27.57 1.42 -0.91
C ASP A 216 26.73 0.28 -1.52
N LEU A 217 26.92 -0.01 -2.81
CA LEU A 217 26.21 -1.09 -3.50
C LEU A 217 26.60 -2.47 -2.97
N SER A 218 27.80 -2.62 -2.42
CA SER A 218 28.23 -3.90 -1.85
C SER A 218 27.39 -4.34 -0.64
N GLY A 219 26.88 -3.38 0.14
CA GLY A 219 26.04 -3.66 1.32
C GLY A 219 24.56 -3.84 0.99
N TYR A 220 24.08 -3.22 -0.10
CA TYR A 220 22.69 -3.33 -0.54
C TYR A 220 22.62 -3.28 -2.09
N PRO A 221 22.80 -4.43 -2.76
CA PRO A 221 22.95 -4.47 -4.21
C PRO A 221 21.63 -4.16 -4.92
N ALA A 222 21.68 -3.30 -5.94
CA ALA A 222 20.54 -2.98 -6.79
C ALA A 222 20.13 -4.19 -7.65
N SER A 223 18.83 -4.29 -7.96
CA SER A 223 18.28 -5.33 -8.83
C SER A 223 18.51 -5.01 -10.30
N GLY A 224 18.57 -3.73 -10.66
CA GLY A 224 18.86 -3.26 -12.01
C GLY A 224 19.12 -1.77 -12.05
N ALA A 225 19.40 -1.27 -13.25
CA ALA A 225 19.69 0.13 -13.50
C ALA A 225 19.09 0.56 -14.84
N VAL A 226 18.72 1.84 -14.93
CA VAL A 226 18.18 2.44 -16.16
C VAL A 226 18.90 3.76 -16.45
N ARG A 227 19.28 3.94 -17.72
CA ARG A 227 19.95 5.14 -18.21
C ARG A 227 18.94 6.04 -18.93
N VAL A 228 18.87 7.28 -18.49
CA VAL A 228 17.93 8.30 -19.01
C VAL A 228 18.65 9.48 -19.67
N LEU A 229 19.93 9.68 -19.35
CA LEU A 229 20.79 10.74 -19.89
C LEU A 229 21.87 10.16 -20.82
#